data_AF-A0A327Z9K5-F1
#
_entry.id   AF-A0A327Z9K5-F1
#
_cell.length_a   1.000
_cell.length_b   1.000
_cell.length_c   1.000
_cell.angle_alpha   90.00
_cell.angle_beta   90.00
_cell.angle_gamma   90.00
#
_symmetry.space_group_name_H-M   'P 1'
#
loop_
_entity.id
_entity.type
_entity.pdbx_description
1 polymer ?
#
loop_
_entity_poly.entity_id
_entity_poly.type
_entity_poly.pdbx_seq_one_letter_code
_entity_poly.pdbx_strand_id
1 'polypeptide(L)'
;MTGWRRRETKREEQIIRVLQEPPEAIDLRGARRWRWADEHWRVWLRRSATGVELFTRWQESDEYRYMLGDDAYQMQLIEILTRATPRDCAAAGFGCTRRMDRACSEPSICSRDPLPAAGVDPHREGPVPGGCDSFYGGDDVRVRFSAGNRHQAVRWSMSLWIDGVRVGAGLRLASSGWWLDDRFFVVPAEGPDEHPAQEYTMGDLVSVIHSVLIHDAALSVTRVLVPGPEEMWTEPWVVRDGDELRVYPDQETSRGPDRTIVLTD
;
A
#
# COMPACT_ATOMS: atom_id res chain seq x y z
N MET A 1 9.23 27.79 23.90
CA MET A 1 10.23 26.71 23.65
C MET A 1 10.37 25.68 24.78
N THR A 2 10.02 25.97 26.05
CA THR A 2 10.19 25.04 27.19
C THR A 2 9.09 23.97 27.33
N GLY A 3 7.90 24.18 26.76
CA GLY A 3 6.78 23.23 26.87
C GLY A 3 6.89 21.99 25.98
N TRP A 4 7.63 22.07 24.87
CA TRP A 4 7.78 20.98 23.89
C TRP A 4 8.72 19.90 24.42
N ARG A 5 9.92 20.30 24.88
CA ARG A 5 10.88 19.39 25.53
C ARG A 5 10.27 18.66 26.73
N ARG A 6 9.44 19.34 27.54
CA ARG A 6 8.78 18.72 28.71
C ARG A 6 7.72 17.67 28.33
N ARG A 7 7.13 17.75 27.14
CA ARG A 7 6.21 16.71 26.61
C ARG A 7 6.98 15.51 26.05
N GLU A 8 8.08 15.74 25.35
CA GLU A 8 8.96 14.67 24.87
C GLU A 8 9.54 13.85 26.04
N THR A 9 10.07 14.50 27.09
CA THR A 9 10.64 13.78 28.24
C THR A 9 9.59 12.92 28.95
N LYS A 10 8.34 13.41 29.09
CA LYS A 10 7.25 12.62 29.69
C LYS A 10 6.84 11.43 28.83
N ARG A 11 6.87 11.58 27.50
CA ARG A 11 6.54 10.50 26.55
C ARG A 11 7.62 9.43 26.57
N GLU A 12 8.88 9.85 26.56
CA GLU A 12 10.04 8.95 26.66
C GLU A 12 10.07 8.20 27.99
N GLU A 13 9.83 8.87 29.11
CA GLU A 13 9.68 8.24 30.44
C GLU A 13 8.54 7.20 30.46
N GLN A 14 7.43 7.49 29.78
CA GLN A 14 6.30 6.57 29.68
C GLN A 14 6.65 5.33 28.84
N ILE A 15 7.33 5.51 27.70
CA ILE A 15 7.82 4.40 26.87
C ILE A 15 8.78 3.54 27.69
N ILE A 16 9.82 4.13 28.29
CA ILE A 16 10.82 3.41 29.10
C ILE A 16 10.16 2.60 30.21
N ARG A 17 9.14 3.15 30.88
CA ARG A 17 8.41 2.44 31.93
C ARG A 17 7.69 1.19 31.41
N VAL A 18 7.05 1.27 30.24
CA VAL A 18 6.40 0.12 29.60
C VAL A 18 7.42 -0.94 29.16
N LEU A 19 8.61 -0.52 28.74
CA LEU A 19 9.70 -1.44 28.33
C LEU A 19 10.34 -2.19 29.49
N GLN A 20 10.23 -1.67 30.71
CA GLN A 20 10.74 -2.33 31.92
C GLN A 20 9.81 -3.42 32.45
N GLU A 21 8.57 -3.51 31.96
CA GLU A 21 7.66 -4.60 32.29
C GLU A 21 8.05 -5.87 31.51
N PRO A 22 7.99 -7.07 32.11
CA PRO A 22 8.30 -8.31 31.41
C PRO A 22 7.40 -8.46 30.18
N PRO A 23 7.93 -8.99 29.05
CA PRO A 23 7.19 -9.05 27.79
C PRO A 23 5.96 -9.92 27.95
N GLU A 24 4.80 -9.27 28.01
CA GLU A 24 3.50 -9.93 27.97
C GLU A 24 3.28 -10.52 26.56
N ALA A 25 2.65 -11.69 26.46
CA ALA A 25 2.33 -12.29 25.17
C ALA A 25 1.50 -11.32 24.32
N ILE A 26 1.78 -11.26 23.01
CA ILE A 26 1.22 -10.24 22.10
C ILE A 26 -0.31 -10.29 22.03
N ASP A 27 -0.88 -11.47 22.20
CA ASP A 27 -2.29 -11.80 22.27
C ASP A 27 -2.96 -11.26 23.55
N LEU A 28 -2.27 -11.31 24.70
CA LEU A 28 -2.72 -10.71 25.95
C LEU A 28 -2.60 -9.18 25.93
N ARG A 29 -1.46 -8.67 25.45
CA ARG A 29 -1.22 -7.22 25.27
C ARG A 29 -2.22 -6.63 24.29
N GLY A 30 -2.46 -7.33 23.17
CA GLY A 30 -3.50 -7.03 22.21
C GLY A 30 -4.87 -6.98 22.89
N ALA A 31 -5.32 -8.09 23.50
CA ALA A 31 -6.66 -8.19 24.10
C ALA A 31 -6.99 -7.07 25.11
N ARG A 32 -6.00 -6.59 25.87
CA ARG A 32 -6.17 -5.44 26.77
C ARG A 32 -6.37 -4.13 26.04
N ARG A 33 -5.78 -3.96 24.86
CA ARG A 33 -5.73 -2.68 24.14
C ARG A 33 -6.82 -2.53 23.08
N TRP A 34 -7.18 -3.56 22.32
CA TRP A 34 -8.34 -3.49 21.40
C TRP A 34 -9.70 -3.69 22.09
N ARG A 35 -9.75 -3.82 23.43
CA ARG A 35 -11.02 -3.83 24.18
C ARG A 35 -11.88 -2.57 23.97
N TRP A 36 -11.25 -1.47 23.57
CA TRP A 36 -11.89 -0.19 23.28
C TRP A 36 -12.28 -0.03 21.80
N ALA A 37 -11.87 -0.97 20.94
CA ALA A 37 -12.33 -0.99 19.56
C ALA A 37 -13.84 -1.22 19.51
N ASP A 38 -14.48 -0.79 18.42
CA ASP A 38 -15.91 -1.08 18.20
C ASP A 38 -16.18 -2.60 18.29
N GLU A 39 -17.37 -2.99 18.77
CA GLU A 39 -17.72 -4.41 18.94
C GLU A 39 -17.52 -5.23 17.65
N HIS A 40 -17.78 -4.66 16.48
CA HIS A 40 -17.58 -5.35 15.20
C HIS A 40 -16.10 -5.67 14.95
N TRP A 41 -15.22 -4.69 15.17
CA TRP A 41 -13.77 -4.90 15.04
C TRP A 41 -13.24 -5.83 16.12
N ARG A 42 -13.82 -5.80 17.32
CA ARG A 42 -13.50 -6.77 18.37
C ARG A 42 -13.82 -8.20 17.93
N VAL A 43 -14.98 -8.45 17.33
CA VAL A 43 -15.33 -9.80 16.82
C VAL A 43 -14.33 -10.26 15.74
N TRP A 44 -13.90 -9.37 14.85
CA TRP A 44 -12.90 -9.69 13.82
C TRP A 44 -11.53 -9.99 14.42
N LEU A 45 -11.02 -9.12 15.29
CA LEU A 45 -9.69 -9.26 15.92
C LEU A 45 -9.59 -10.54 16.76
N ARG A 46 -10.68 -11.02 17.38
CA ARG A 46 -10.69 -12.36 18.04
C ARG A 46 -10.34 -13.52 17.11
N ARG A 47 -10.55 -13.37 15.81
CA ARG A 47 -10.42 -14.42 14.79
C ARG A 47 -9.22 -14.23 13.88
N SER A 48 -8.57 -13.06 13.91
CA SER A 48 -7.44 -12.73 13.04
C SER A 48 -6.18 -12.43 13.88
N ALA A 49 -5.28 -13.41 13.94
CA ALA A 49 -3.97 -13.22 14.60
C ALA A 49 -3.16 -12.10 13.94
N THR A 50 -3.16 -12.05 12.60
CA THR A 50 -2.52 -10.97 11.83
C THR A 50 -3.17 -9.62 12.14
N GLY A 51 -4.50 -9.55 12.24
CA GLY A 51 -5.21 -8.33 12.60
C GLY A 51 -4.85 -7.82 13.99
N VAL A 52 -4.75 -8.71 14.99
CA VAL A 52 -4.32 -8.35 16.36
C VAL A 52 -2.89 -7.82 16.36
N GLU A 53 -1.99 -8.49 15.64
CA GLU A 53 -0.61 -8.06 15.56
C GLU A 53 -0.48 -6.70 14.85
N LEU A 54 -1.14 -6.54 13.70
CA LEU A 54 -1.16 -5.27 12.97
C LEU A 54 -1.73 -4.15 13.83
N PHE A 55 -2.89 -4.37 14.46
CA PHE A 55 -3.51 -3.40 15.36
C PHE A 55 -2.55 -2.98 16.49
N THR A 56 -1.97 -3.95 17.17
CA THR A 56 -1.12 -3.70 18.36
C THR A 56 0.12 -2.91 17.96
N ARG A 57 0.82 -3.33 16.91
CA ARG A 57 2.04 -2.65 16.47
C ARG A 57 1.77 -1.27 15.90
N TRP A 58 0.66 -1.12 15.18
CA TRP A 58 0.29 0.14 14.57
C TRP A 58 -0.11 1.21 15.60
N GLN A 59 -0.92 0.84 16.58
CA GLN A 59 -1.38 1.77 17.62
C GLN A 59 -0.27 2.16 18.61
N GLU A 60 0.82 1.41 18.65
CA GLU A 60 1.99 1.62 19.51
C GLU A 60 3.26 1.94 18.70
N SER A 61 3.09 2.50 17.50
CA SER A 61 4.21 2.72 16.57
C SER A 61 5.40 3.42 17.24
N ASP A 62 5.16 4.39 18.12
CA ASP A 62 6.24 5.08 18.85
C ASP A 62 7.02 4.18 19.82
N GLU A 63 6.35 3.30 20.57
CA GLU A 63 6.99 2.36 21.50
C GLU A 63 7.88 1.39 20.72
N TYR A 64 7.37 0.84 19.61
CA TYR A 64 8.13 -0.10 18.78
C TYR A 64 9.25 0.56 17.99
N ARG A 65 9.05 1.77 17.45
CA ARG A 65 10.11 2.55 16.81
C ARG A 65 11.25 2.85 17.78
N TYR A 66 10.93 3.23 19.02
CA TYR A 66 11.93 3.46 20.05
C TYR A 66 12.72 2.19 20.41
N MET A 67 12.04 1.05 20.54
CA MET A 67 12.70 -0.23 20.88
C MET A 67 13.56 -0.80 19.76
N LEU A 68 13.03 -0.79 18.54
CA LEU A 68 13.58 -1.54 17.41
C LEU A 68 14.46 -0.67 16.50
N GLY A 69 14.26 0.65 16.54
CA GLY A 69 14.66 1.55 15.47
C GLY A 69 13.65 1.55 14.32
N ASP A 70 13.63 2.66 13.56
CA ASP A 70 12.65 2.88 12.48
C ASP A 70 12.73 1.82 11.38
N ASP A 71 13.94 1.44 10.96
CA ASP A 71 14.15 0.45 9.88
C ASP A 71 13.62 -0.94 10.27
N ALA A 72 13.91 -1.40 11.49
CA ALA A 72 13.45 -2.71 11.96
C ALA A 72 11.94 -2.71 12.21
N TYR A 73 11.39 -1.62 12.75
CA TYR A 73 9.93 -1.46 12.86
C TYR A 73 9.26 -1.51 11.49
N GLN A 74 9.81 -0.79 10.51
CA GLN A 74 9.31 -0.77 9.14
C GLN A 74 9.28 -2.19 8.56
N MET A 75 10.41 -2.90 8.59
CA MET A 75 10.50 -4.24 8.02
C MET A 75 9.53 -5.23 8.67
N GLN A 76 9.36 -5.17 10.01
CA GLN A 76 8.41 -6.03 10.70
C GLN A 76 6.95 -5.68 10.37
N LEU A 77 6.63 -4.39 10.22
CA LEU A 77 5.28 -4.00 9.84
C LEU A 77 4.98 -4.32 8.36
N ILE A 78 5.96 -4.22 7.46
CA ILE A 78 5.85 -4.75 6.09
C ILE A 78 5.49 -6.24 6.12
N GLU A 79 6.22 -7.05 6.89
CA GLU A 79 5.95 -8.50 7.02
C GLU A 79 4.54 -8.82 7.54
N ILE A 80 3.97 -7.97 8.39
CA ILE A 80 2.58 -8.13 8.86
C ILE A 80 1.60 -7.73 7.75
N LEU A 81 1.86 -6.61 7.08
CA LEU A 81 1.00 -6.09 6.02
C LEU A 81 0.95 -7.04 4.81
N THR A 82 2.00 -7.81 4.55
CA THR A 82 2.07 -8.78 3.45
C THR A 82 1.26 -10.06 3.69
N ARG A 83 0.72 -10.25 4.88
CA ARG A 83 -0.23 -11.31 5.21
C ARG A 83 -1.56 -10.77 5.73
N ALA A 84 -1.70 -9.45 5.78
CA ALA A 84 -2.92 -8.78 6.22
C ALA A 84 -3.99 -8.93 5.14
N THR A 85 -5.23 -9.07 5.57
CA THR A 85 -6.39 -8.91 4.70
C THR A 85 -6.84 -7.44 4.70
N PRO A 86 -7.67 -7.01 3.74
CA PRO A 86 -8.31 -5.68 3.78
C PRO A 86 -8.96 -5.36 5.13
N ARG A 87 -9.57 -6.35 5.78
CA ARG A 87 -10.22 -6.19 7.09
C ARG A 87 -9.23 -5.98 8.22
N ASP A 88 -8.05 -6.58 8.15
CA ASP A 88 -7.01 -6.38 9.16
C ASP A 88 -6.51 -4.93 9.12
N CYS A 89 -6.30 -4.37 7.92
CA CYS A 89 -5.95 -2.96 7.75
C CYS A 89 -7.05 -2.04 8.30
N ALA A 90 -8.31 -2.30 7.95
CA ALA A 90 -9.45 -1.52 8.45
C ALA A 90 -9.58 -1.61 9.99
N ALA A 91 -9.46 -2.80 10.56
CA ALA A 91 -9.52 -3.03 12.00
C ALA A 91 -8.37 -2.32 12.74
N ALA A 92 -7.18 -2.30 12.15
CA ALA A 92 -6.01 -1.56 12.65
C ALA A 92 -6.16 -0.04 12.58
N GLY A 93 -7.18 0.46 11.87
CA GLY A 93 -7.49 1.88 11.75
C GLY A 93 -6.90 2.58 10.52
N PHE A 94 -6.46 1.82 9.52
CA PHE A 94 -6.05 2.39 8.24
C PHE A 94 -7.27 2.99 7.53
N GLY A 95 -7.14 4.19 6.96
CA GLY A 95 -8.20 4.85 6.22
C GLY A 95 -8.31 4.29 4.80
N CYS A 96 -9.52 4.09 4.28
CA CYS A 96 -9.71 3.74 2.86
C CYS A 96 -9.68 5.01 1.98
N THR A 97 -9.16 4.89 0.76
CA THR A 97 -8.97 6.02 -0.18
C THR A 97 -10.27 6.71 -0.63
N ARG A 98 -11.44 6.09 -0.42
CA ARG A 98 -12.71 6.56 -1.01
C ARG A 98 -13.54 7.52 -0.19
N ARG A 99 -13.18 7.82 1.06
CA ARG A 99 -13.86 8.86 1.87
C ARG A 99 -12.85 9.59 2.74
N MET A 100 -12.20 10.62 2.21
CA MET A 100 -11.40 11.56 3.00
C MET A 100 -12.26 12.40 3.97
N ASP A 101 -13.59 12.44 3.75
CA ASP A 101 -14.57 13.25 4.48
C ASP A 101 -15.20 12.54 5.69
N ARG A 102 -15.05 11.21 5.81
CA ARG A 102 -15.47 10.42 6.98
C ARG A 102 -14.51 9.27 7.17
N ALA A 103 -14.15 8.98 8.42
CA ALA A 103 -13.33 7.82 8.71
C ALA A 103 -14.03 6.56 8.16
N CYS A 104 -13.43 5.97 7.13
CA CYS A 104 -13.78 4.66 6.57
C CYS A 104 -13.46 3.52 7.56
N SER A 105 -13.54 3.82 8.85
CA SER A 105 -13.48 2.93 9.99
C SER A 105 -14.88 2.51 10.47
N GLU A 106 -15.95 3.09 9.90
CA GLU A 106 -17.31 2.76 10.32
C GLU A 106 -17.60 1.28 10.00
N PRO A 107 -17.69 0.41 11.03
CA PRO A 107 -17.71 -1.03 10.81
C PRO A 107 -18.92 -1.47 10.00
N SER A 108 -20.01 -0.71 10.03
CA SER A 108 -21.25 -0.96 9.30
C SER A 108 -21.06 -1.09 7.78
N ILE A 109 -19.98 -0.55 7.20
CA ILE A 109 -19.66 -0.57 5.77
C ILE A 109 -18.45 -1.48 5.48
N CYS A 110 -17.37 -1.30 6.23
CA CYS A 110 -16.07 -1.94 5.94
C CYS A 110 -15.93 -3.36 6.51
N SER A 111 -16.74 -3.74 7.50
CA SER A 111 -16.71 -5.11 8.04
C SER A 111 -17.48 -6.13 7.18
N ARG A 112 -18.27 -5.67 6.21
CA ARG A 112 -19.10 -6.54 5.35
C ARG A 112 -18.25 -7.33 4.36
N ASP A 113 -18.71 -8.49 3.93
CA ASP A 113 -18.05 -9.23 2.83
C ASP A 113 -18.36 -8.52 1.51
N PRO A 114 -17.39 -8.47 0.57
CA PRO A 114 -17.71 -8.09 -0.80
C PRO A 114 -18.78 -9.06 -1.31
N LEU A 115 -19.92 -8.51 -1.74
CA LEU A 115 -20.91 -9.29 -2.46
C LEU A 115 -20.22 -9.84 -3.72
N PRO A 116 -20.41 -11.12 -4.09
CA PRO A 116 -19.86 -11.64 -5.32
C PRO A 116 -20.42 -10.81 -6.48
N ALA A 117 -19.56 -10.01 -7.10
CA ALA A 117 -19.93 -9.24 -8.28
C ALA A 117 -20.13 -10.24 -9.43
N ALA A 118 -21.38 -10.43 -9.85
CA ALA A 118 -21.68 -11.23 -11.01
C ALA A 118 -21.11 -10.52 -12.26
N GLY A 119 -19.98 -11.00 -12.77
CA GLY A 119 -19.46 -10.64 -14.09
C GLY A 119 -18.97 -9.19 -14.26
N VAL A 120 -18.61 -8.48 -13.19
CA VAL A 120 -18.04 -7.13 -13.27
C VAL A 120 -16.54 -7.18 -12.98
N ASP A 121 -15.82 -6.37 -13.76
CA ASP A 121 -14.38 -6.07 -13.74
C ASP A 121 -13.68 -6.28 -12.37
N PRO A 122 -12.51 -6.97 -12.32
CA PRO A 122 -11.72 -7.15 -11.11
C PRO A 122 -11.36 -5.84 -10.37
N HIS A 123 -11.37 -4.70 -11.05
CA HIS A 123 -11.13 -3.40 -10.42
C HIS A 123 -12.26 -3.03 -9.45
N ARG A 124 -12.00 -3.18 -8.15
CA ARG A 124 -12.94 -2.85 -7.08
C ARG A 124 -12.93 -1.36 -6.81
N GLU A 125 -13.57 -0.64 -7.71
CA GLU A 125 -13.66 0.81 -7.66
C GLU A 125 -15.01 1.37 -7.18
N GLY A 126 -15.25 1.50 -5.88
CA GLY A 126 -16.39 2.27 -5.36
C GLY A 126 -16.87 1.88 -3.96
N PRO A 127 -17.99 2.47 -3.48
CA PRO A 127 -18.58 2.19 -2.17
C PRO A 127 -19.35 0.86 -2.18
N VAL A 128 -18.66 -0.23 -2.51
CA VAL A 128 -19.20 -1.59 -2.35
C VAL A 128 -18.89 -2.05 -0.91
N PRO A 129 -19.88 -2.55 -0.15
CA PRO A 129 -19.61 -3.19 1.14
C PRO A 129 -18.45 -4.18 1.05
N GLY A 130 -17.42 -4.04 1.89
CA GLY A 130 -16.23 -4.90 1.84
C GLY A 130 -15.35 -4.75 0.59
N GLY A 131 -15.58 -3.74 -0.25
CA GLY A 131 -14.90 -3.55 -1.54
C GLY A 131 -13.68 -2.63 -1.52
N CYS A 132 -13.19 -2.22 -0.34
CA CYS A 132 -11.97 -1.42 -0.26
C CYS A 132 -10.75 -2.29 -0.55
N ASP A 133 -10.04 -1.96 -1.62
CA ASP A 133 -8.78 -2.57 -2.04
C ASP A 133 -7.58 -1.70 -1.69
N SER A 134 -7.75 -0.41 -1.37
CA SER A 134 -6.66 0.49 -1.00
C SER A 134 -6.87 1.14 0.38
N PHE A 135 -5.80 1.09 1.18
CA PHE A 135 -5.74 1.59 2.55
C PHE A 135 -4.54 2.52 2.74
N TYR A 136 -4.69 3.53 3.58
CA TYR A 136 -3.67 4.49 3.98
C TYR A 136 -3.49 4.44 5.49
N GLY A 137 -2.26 4.21 5.92
CA GLY A 137 -1.81 4.50 7.28
C GLY A 137 -1.12 5.87 7.31
N GLY A 138 -0.99 6.48 8.48
CA GLY A 138 -0.02 7.57 8.68
C GLY A 138 1.40 7.20 8.23
N ASP A 139 2.31 8.16 8.25
CA ASP A 139 3.72 7.97 7.84
C ASP A 139 3.91 7.47 6.40
N ASP A 140 3.04 7.94 5.49
CA ASP A 140 3.10 7.63 4.06
C ASP A 140 2.99 6.13 3.73
N VAL A 141 2.30 5.36 4.58
CA VAL A 141 2.01 3.96 4.33
C VAL A 141 0.76 3.83 3.46
N ARG A 142 0.88 3.14 2.32
CA ARG A 142 -0.25 2.78 1.45
C ARG A 142 -0.23 1.28 1.21
N VAL A 143 -1.37 0.63 1.34
CA VAL A 143 -1.56 -0.79 1.06
C VAL A 143 -2.60 -0.91 -0.04
N ARG A 144 -2.31 -1.70 -1.08
CA ARG A 144 -3.22 -2.00 -2.18
C ARG A 144 -3.32 -3.50 -2.38
N PHE A 145 -4.52 -4.03 -2.30
CA PHE A 145 -4.84 -5.42 -2.56
C PHE A 145 -5.23 -5.60 -4.02
N SER A 146 -4.81 -6.71 -4.60
CA SER A 146 -5.26 -7.13 -5.92
C SER A 146 -6.74 -7.55 -5.88
N ALA A 147 -7.38 -7.69 -7.04
CA ALA A 147 -8.82 -7.92 -7.12
C ALA A 147 -9.33 -9.15 -6.35
N GLY A 148 -8.55 -10.24 -6.35
CA GLY A 148 -8.85 -11.46 -5.62
C GLY A 148 -8.32 -11.45 -4.18
N ASN A 149 -7.70 -10.35 -3.73
CA ASN A 149 -6.97 -10.24 -2.48
C ASN A 149 -5.87 -11.31 -2.32
N ARG A 150 -5.31 -11.81 -3.44
CA ARG A 150 -4.21 -12.78 -3.44
C ARG A 150 -2.85 -12.12 -3.27
N HIS A 151 -2.74 -10.88 -3.73
CA HIS A 151 -1.51 -10.10 -3.72
C HIS A 151 -1.74 -8.76 -3.05
N GLN A 152 -0.66 -8.20 -2.52
CA GLN A 152 -0.67 -6.90 -1.89
C GLN A 152 0.60 -6.11 -2.21
N ALA A 153 0.39 -4.84 -2.51
CA ALA A 153 1.42 -3.86 -2.71
C ALA A 153 1.42 -2.93 -1.50
N VAL A 154 2.53 -2.91 -0.77
CA VAL A 154 2.75 -2.01 0.35
C VAL A 154 3.75 -0.97 -0.10
N ARG A 155 3.34 0.29 -0.13
CA ARG A 155 4.23 1.44 -0.24
C ARG A 155 4.46 2.00 1.14
N TRP A 156 5.71 2.31 1.45
CA TRP A 156 6.05 3.09 2.63
C TRP A 156 7.17 4.04 2.28
N SER A 157 6.91 5.34 2.45
CA SER A 157 7.80 6.39 1.99
C SER A 157 8.07 6.21 0.48
N MET A 158 9.34 6.10 0.08
CA MET A 158 9.76 5.96 -1.32
C MET A 158 9.94 4.50 -1.77
N SER A 159 9.66 3.53 -0.91
CA SER A 159 9.87 2.11 -1.23
C SER A 159 8.56 1.39 -1.46
N LEU A 160 8.59 0.41 -2.36
CA LEU A 160 7.48 -0.46 -2.71
C LEU A 160 7.85 -1.90 -2.41
N TRP A 161 6.94 -2.62 -1.78
CA TRP A 161 6.99 -4.06 -1.57
C TRP A 161 5.76 -4.69 -2.19
N ILE A 162 5.95 -5.79 -2.90
CA ILE A 162 4.87 -6.62 -3.42
C ILE A 162 5.06 -8.01 -2.83
N ASP A 163 4.05 -8.47 -2.08
CA ASP A 163 4.09 -9.74 -1.36
C ASP A 163 5.35 -9.93 -0.49
N GLY A 164 5.85 -8.81 0.05
CA GLY A 164 7.03 -8.74 0.92
C GLY A 164 8.35 -8.62 0.18
N VAL A 165 8.35 -8.77 -1.14
CA VAL A 165 9.54 -8.56 -1.98
C VAL A 165 9.66 -7.07 -2.28
N ARG A 166 10.83 -6.48 -2.00
CA ARG A 166 11.08 -5.08 -2.35
C ARG A 166 11.25 -4.94 -3.87
N VAL A 167 10.49 -4.06 -4.48
CA VAL A 167 10.42 -3.86 -5.94
C VAL A 167 10.81 -2.43 -6.29
N GLY A 168 11.53 -2.27 -7.42
CA GLY A 168 11.94 -0.95 -7.91
C GLY A 168 13.02 -0.27 -7.06
N ALA A 169 13.88 -1.06 -6.39
CA ALA A 169 14.99 -0.52 -5.62
C ALA A 169 15.90 0.36 -6.52
N GLY A 170 16.18 1.58 -6.06
CA GLY A 170 16.97 2.56 -6.81
C GLY A 170 16.18 3.42 -7.80
N LEU A 171 14.88 3.17 -7.96
CA LEU A 171 14.00 3.99 -8.80
C LEU A 171 13.17 4.95 -7.94
N ARG A 172 12.88 6.14 -8.49
CA ARG A 172 11.85 7.02 -7.93
C ARG A 172 10.51 6.63 -8.53
N LEU A 173 9.65 6.03 -7.70
CA LEU A 173 8.32 5.58 -8.11
C LEU A 173 7.26 6.64 -7.76
N ALA A 174 6.26 6.83 -8.62
CA ALA A 174 5.08 7.65 -8.35
C ALA A 174 4.41 7.22 -7.04
N SER A 175 3.74 8.15 -6.35
CA SER A 175 3.12 7.88 -5.04
C SER A 175 1.99 6.83 -5.10
N SER A 176 1.48 6.51 -6.29
CA SER A 176 0.43 5.52 -6.53
C SER A 176 0.72 4.62 -7.74
N GLY A 177 0.32 3.35 -7.64
CA GLY A 177 0.32 2.35 -8.71
C GLY A 177 -0.83 1.38 -8.55
N TRP A 178 -1.29 0.70 -9.59
CA TRP A 178 -2.52 -0.09 -9.59
C TRP A 178 -2.25 -1.56 -9.89
N TRP A 179 -3.15 -2.42 -9.42
CA TRP A 179 -3.20 -3.82 -9.83
C TRP A 179 -3.91 -3.93 -11.18
N LEU A 180 -3.34 -4.66 -12.13
CA LEU A 180 -4.04 -5.16 -13.31
C LEU A 180 -4.43 -6.61 -13.05
N ASP A 181 -5.74 -6.86 -13.12
CA ASP A 181 -6.37 -8.11 -12.69
C ASP A 181 -5.94 -8.50 -11.25
N ASP A 182 -5.40 -9.70 -11.11
CA ASP A 182 -4.96 -10.31 -9.88
C ASP A 182 -3.56 -10.91 -10.05
N ARG A 183 -2.70 -10.21 -10.84
CA ARG A 183 -1.35 -10.67 -11.20
C ARG A 183 -0.32 -9.56 -11.31
N PHE A 184 -0.59 -8.47 -12.04
CA PHE A 184 0.42 -7.45 -12.32
C PHE A 184 0.22 -6.21 -11.47
N PHE A 185 1.28 -5.69 -10.85
CA PHE A 185 1.26 -4.36 -10.26
C PHE A 185 2.01 -3.39 -11.17
N VAL A 186 1.35 -2.28 -11.52
CA VAL A 186 1.89 -1.25 -12.39
C VAL A 186 2.07 0.03 -11.60
N VAL A 187 3.23 0.65 -11.72
CA VAL A 187 3.51 1.94 -11.08
C VAL A 187 4.40 2.79 -12.00
N PRO A 188 4.04 4.06 -12.26
CA PRO A 188 4.93 4.97 -12.96
C PRO A 188 6.22 5.20 -12.18
N ALA A 189 7.31 5.41 -12.89
CA ALA A 189 8.61 5.74 -12.36
C ALA A 189 9.17 6.96 -13.09
N GLU A 190 10.13 7.64 -12.47
CA GLU A 190 10.88 8.72 -13.11
C GLU A 190 11.38 8.29 -14.50
N GLY A 191 11.11 9.11 -15.51
CA GLY A 191 11.59 8.86 -16.87
C GLY A 191 13.08 9.13 -17.03
N PRO A 192 13.66 8.78 -18.19
CA PRO A 192 15.07 8.97 -18.46
C PRO A 192 15.44 10.45 -18.55
N ASP A 193 16.53 10.85 -17.87
CA ASP A 193 17.05 12.23 -17.85
C ASP A 193 17.42 12.72 -19.25
N GLU A 194 17.83 11.80 -20.13
CA GLU A 194 18.26 12.06 -21.50
C GLU A 194 17.11 12.18 -22.50
N HIS A 195 15.85 11.99 -22.08
CA HIS A 195 14.73 12.11 -23.00
C HIS A 195 14.60 13.56 -23.51
N PRO A 196 14.49 13.80 -24.82
CA PRO A 196 14.50 15.15 -25.38
C PRO A 196 13.32 16.01 -24.93
N ALA A 197 12.18 15.39 -24.59
CA ALA A 197 11.01 16.05 -24.01
C ALA A 197 10.98 16.05 -22.48
N GLN A 198 12.07 15.65 -21.81
CA GLN A 198 12.10 15.64 -20.34
C GLN A 198 12.18 17.06 -19.78
N GLU A 199 11.23 17.36 -18.90
CA GLU A 199 11.22 18.59 -18.12
C GLU A 199 11.04 18.27 -16.64
N TYR A 200 11.53 19.16 -15.78
CA TYR A 200 11.46 19.04 -14.33
C TYR A 200 10.43 20.01 -13.75
N THR A 201 9.25 19.50 -13.39
CA THR A 201 8.14 20.28 -12.80
C THR A 201 8.07 20.11 -11.28
N MET A 202 7.48 21.08 -10.57
CA MET A 202 7.24 20.98 -9.13
C MET A 202 6.01 20.09 -8.85
N GLY A 203 6.17 18.85 -8.33
CA GLY A 203 5.06 17.94 -8.03
C GLY A 203 5.47 16.49 -7.69
N ASP A 204 4.48 15.59 -7.57
CA ASP A 204 4.69 14.13 -7.40
C ASP A 204 5.29 13.57 -8.70
N LEU A 205 6.58 13.18 -8.63
CA LEU A 205 7.52 12.99 -9.75
C LEU A 205 7.82 14.31 -10.49
N VAL A 206 9.09 14.71 -10.43
CA VAL A 206 9.57 15.94 -11.08
C VAL A 206 9.57 15.77 -12.62
N SER A 207 9.55 14.53 -13.13
CA SER A 207 9.62 14.20 -14.56
C SER A 207 8.29 14.39 -15.30
N VAL A 208 8.33 15.00 -16.50
CA VAL A 208 7.19 15.02 -17.44
C VAL A 208 7.04 13.69 -18.17
N ILE A 209 8.14 13.06 -18.60
CA ILE A 209 8.13 11.75 -19.25
C ILE A 209 8.42 10.70 -18.20
N HIS A 210 7.64 9.61 -18.20
CA HIS A 210 7.68 8.59 -17.17
C HIS A 210 8.12 7.25 -17.75
N SER A 211 8.92 6.53 -16.98
CA SER A 211 9.11 5.09 -17.16
C SER A 211 7.94 4.35 -16.51
N VAL A 212 7.74 3.08 -16.85
CA VAL A 212 6.74 2.23 -16.19
C VAL A 212 7.41 1.03 -15.56
N LEU A 213 7.17 0.81 -14.27
CA LEU A 213 7.50 -0.44 -13.61
C LEU A 213 6.27 -1.35 -13.62
N ILE A 214 6.47 -2.58 -14.09
CA ILE A 214 5.48 -3.66 -14.05
C ILE A 214 6.08 -4.82 -13.27
N HIS A 215 5.39 -5.26 -12.22
CA HIS A 215 5.77 -6.46 -11.48
C HIS A 215 4.72 -7.55 -11.68
N ASP A 216 5.14 -8.70 -12.18
CA ASP A 216 4.35 -9.93 -12.24
C ASP A 216 4.46 -10.65 -10.90
N ALA A 217 3.41 -10.59 -10.08
CA ALA A 217 3.40 -11.20 -8.76
C ALA A 217 3.32 -12.74 -8.82
N ALA A 218 2.78 -13.31 -9.91
CA ALA A 218 2.72 -14.76 -10.07
C ALA A 218 4.11 -15.35 -10.34
N LEU A 219 4.92 -14.65 -11.13
CA LEU A 219 6.29 -15.06 -11.47
C LEU A 219 7.36 -14.42 -10.58
N SER A 220 6.99 -13.45 -9.74
CA SER A 220 7.91 -12.61 -8.97
C SER A 220 8.97 -11.92 -9.85
N VAL A 221 8.58 -11.45 -11.03
CA VAL A 221 9.48 -10.80 -12.00
C VAL A 221 9.10 -9.33 -12.16
N THR A 222 10.09 -8.44 -12.08
CA THR A 222 9.92 -7.01 -12.37
C THR A 222 10.51 -6.65 -13.72
N ARG A 223 9.76 -5.85 -14.48
CA ARG A 223 10.20 -5.22 -15.73
C ARG A 223 10.06 -3.71 -15.58
N VAL A 224 11.05 -2.98 -16.08
CA VAL A 224 10.98 -1.53 -16.19
C VAL A 224 11.03 -1.20 -17.67
N LEU A 225 10.04 -0.45 -18.13
CA LEU A 225 9.92 0.00 -19.49
C LEU A 225 10.30 1.47 -19.52
N VAL A 226 11.28 1.78 -20.35
CA VAL A 226 11.82 3.12 -20.51
C VAL A 226 11.37 3.60 -21.90
N PRO A 227 10.73 4.77 -22.01
CA PRO A 227 10.34 5.32 -23.30
C PRO A 227 11.59 5.66 -24.12
N GLY A 228 11.53 5.38 -25.43
CA GLY A 228 12.49 5.89 -26.40
C GLY A 228 12.29 7.38 -26.66
N PRO A 229 13.23 8.06 -27.36
CA PRO A 229 13.24 9.52 -27.50
C PRO A 229 12.02 10.12 -28.24
N GLU A 230 11.26 9.29 -28.94
CA GLU A 230 10.04 9.69 -29.69
C GLU A 230 8.74 9.27 -28.97
N GLU A 231 8.85 8.59 -27.81
CA GLU A 231 7.73 8.03 -27.06
C GLU A 231 7.31 9.00 -25.95
N MET A 232 6.12 9.58 -26.08
CA MET A 232 5.64 10.66 -25.20
C MET A 232 4.83 10.11 -24.02
N TRP A 233 5.47 9.30 -23.17
CA TRP A 233 4.80 8.68 -22.02
C TRP A 233 4.64 9.67 -20.87
N THR A 234 3.64 10.55 -20.96
CA THR A 234 3.39 11.57 -19.94
C THR A 234 2.53 11.06 -18.78
N GLU A 235 1.59 10.15 -19.07
CA GLU A 235 0.75 9.48 -18.07
C GLU A 235 0.55 8.01 -18.48
N PRO A 236 1.62 7.22 -18.60
CA PRO A 236 1.58 5.96 -19.31
C PRO A 236 0.55 5.00 -18.70
N TRP A 237 -0.27 4.43 -19.58
CA TRP A 237 -1.38 3.57 -19.20
C TRP A 237 -1.12 2.15 -19.70
N VAL A 238 -1.20 1.18 -18.79
CA VAL A 238 -0.98 -0.23 -19.11
C VAL A 238 -2.30 -0.96 -19.02
N VAL A 239 -2.62 -1.73 -20.05
CA VAL A 239 -3.77 -2.64 -20.09
C VAL A 239 -3.31 -4.03 -20.44
N ARG A 240 -4.09 -5.02 -20.02
CA ARG A 240 -3.93 -6.40 -20.46
C ARG A 240 -4.94 -6.69 -21.57
N ASP A 241 -4.47 -7.31 -22.65
CA ASP A 241 -5.33 -7.88 -23.70
C ASP A 241 -4.89 -9.33 -23.96
N GLY A 242 -5.63 -10.28 -23.38
CA GLY A 242 -5.29 -11.70 -23.41
C GLY A 242 -3.92 -11.98 -22.80
N ASP A 243 -3.01 -12.46 -23.64
CA ASP A 243 -1.64 -12.84 -23.29
C ASP A 243 -0.63 -11.70 -23.56
N GLU A 244 -1.11 -10.47 -23.69
CA GLU A 244 -0.28 -9.29 -23.91
C GLU A 244 -0.53 -8.22 -22.85
N LEU A 245 0.53 -7.53 -22.46
CA LEU A 245 0.43 -6.21 -21.85
C LEU A 245 0.73 -5.15 -22.89
N ARG A 246 -0.15 -4.16 -22.99
CA ARG A 246 -0.05 -3.05 -23.92
C ARG A 246 0.16 -1.76 -23.13
N VAL A 247 1.16 -0.99 -23.53
CA VAL A 247 1.51 0.28 -22.91
C VAL A 247 1.19 1.40 -23.88
N TYR A 248 0.38 2.33 -23.40
CA TYR A 248 -0.03 3.53 -24.09
C TYR A 248 0.67 4.74 -23.45
N PRO A 249 0.96 5.79 -24.24
CA PRO A 249 1.60 7.01 -23.72
C PRO A 249 0.76 7.74 -22.67
N ASP A 250 -0.57 7.68 -22.83
CA ASP A 250 -1.57 8.22 -21.91
C ASP A 250 -2.89 7.43 -22.00
N GLN A 251 -3.83 7.70 -21.10
CA GLN A 251 -5.12 7.01 -21.02
C GLN A 251 -6.10 7.39 -22.16
N GLU A 252 -5.96 8.59 -22.74
CA GLU A 252 -6.93 9.16 -23.70
C GLU A 252 -6.55 8.89 -25.16
N THR A 253 -5.35 8.36 -25.40
CA THR A 253 -4.79 8.17 -26.73
C THR A 253 -5.59 7.16 -27.56
N SER A 254 -6.09 7.62 -28.71
CA SER A 254 -6.74 6.78 -29.74
C SER A 254 -5.75 6.07 -30.67
N ARG A 255 -4.45 6.39 -30.56
CA ARG A 255 -3.36 5.69 -31.25
C ARG A 255 -3.14 4.31 -30.60
N GLY A 256 -2.65 3.34 -31.38
CA GLY A 256 -2.25 2.03 -30.86
C GLY A 256 -1.14 2.12 -29.80
N PRO A 257 -0.83 1.01 -29.10
CA PRO A 257 0.16 1.00 -28.03
C PRO A 257 1.58 1.27 -28.57
N ASP A 258 2.40 1.96 -27.78
CA ASP A 258 3.83 2.17 -28.08
C ASP A 258 4.65 0.91 -27.79
N ARG A 259 4.22 0.11 -26.81
CA ARG A 259 4.84 -1.18 -26.48
C ARG A 259 3.79 -2.26 -26.31
N THR A 260 4.14 -3.45 -26.80
CA THR A 260 3.41 -4.69 -26.53
C THR A 260 4.38 -5.69 -25.96
N ILE A 261 4.01 -6.31 -24.84
CA ILE A 261 4.81 -7.30 -24.13
C ILE A 261 4.02 -8.60 -24.14
N VAL A 262 4.57 -9.61 -24.80
CA VAL A 262 4.00 -10.95 -24.77
C VAL A 262 4.27 -11.57 -23.40
N LEU A 263 3.21 -12.06 -22.78
CA LEU A 263 3.25 -12.80 -21.53
C LEU A 263 3.65 -14.24 -21.84
N THR A 264 4.66 -14.72 -21.12
CA THR A 264 4.99 -16.14 -21.07
C THR A 264 4.48 -16.65 -19.74
N ASP A 265 3.69 -17.71 -19.76
CA ASP A 265 3.25 -18.42 -18.55
C ASP A 265 4.41 -19.04 -17.78
#